data_AF-X1SZ45-F1
#
_entry.id   AF-X1SZ45-F1
#
_cell.length_a   1.000
_cell.length_b   1.000
_cell.length_c   1.000
_cell.angle_alpha   90.00
_cell.angle_beta   90.00
_cell.angle_gamma   90.00
#
_symmetry.space_group_name_H-M   'P 1'
#
loop_
_entity.id
_entity.type
_entity.pdbx_description
1 polymer ?
#
loop_
_entity_poly.entity_id
_entity_poly.type
_entity_poly.pdbx_seq_one_letter_code
_entity_poly.pdbx_strand_id
1 'polypeptide(L)'
;PNITLYSYSEVQKVEGESGNFSVDILKRARYVKEDECINCGVCAEKCPMRVIDEFDRQLRKRRAIYMYYLQGVPAIMTIDKDNCLWFTKNACRICEKVCEREAIDFEFFSKFPSLIINFNFYYNKV
;
A
#
# COMPACT_ATOMS: atom_id res chain seq x y z
N PRO A 1 1.06 0.01 -21.57
CA PRO A 1 0.23 1.24 -21.49
C PRO A 1 -1.24 1.01 -21.09
N ASN A 2 -1.86 -0.12 -21.47
CA ASN A 2 -3.30 -0.38 -21.27
C ASN A 2 -3.63 -1.14 -19.96
N ILE A 3 -2.70 -1.17 -19.00
CA ILE A 3 -2.88 -1.86 -17.72
C ILE A 3 -2.64 -0.84 -16.61
N THR A 4 -3.62 -0.69 -15.73
CA THR A 4 -3.51 0.10 -14.51
C THR A 4 -3.30 -0.84 -13.32
N LEU A 5 -2.17 -0.71 -12.63
CA LEU A 5 -1.82 -1.55 -11.48
C LEU A 5 -2.29 -0.90 -10.17
N TYR A 6 -3.30 -1.50 -9.54
CA TYR A 6 -3.76 -1.13 -8.19
C TYR A 6 -3.11 -2.03 -7.14
N SER A 7 -1.84 -1.75 -6.80
CA SER A 7 -1.16 -2.47 -5.73
C SER A 7 -1.76 -2.12 -4.35
N TYR A 8 -1.59 -3.02 -3.38
CA TYR A 8 -2.09 -2.84 -2.00
C TYR A 8 -3.57 -2.44 -1.94
N SER A 9 -4.36 -3.06 -2.84
CA SER A 9 -5.77 -2.80 -3.02
C SER A 9 -6.57 -4.09 -2.97
N GLU A 10 -7.83 -4.00 -2.60
CA GLU A 10 -8.73 -5.15 -2.43
C GLU A 10 -10.09 -4.85 -3.06
N VAL A 11 -10.63 -5.81 -3.80
CA VAL A 11 -11.99 -5.71 -4.35
C VAL A 11 -12.98 -5.85 -3.20
N GLN A 12 -13.83 -4.85 -3.01
CA GLN A 12 -14.84 -4.84 -1.97
C GLN A 12 -16.19 -5.33 -2.49
N LYS A 13 -16.52 -4.97 -3.74
CA LYS A 13 -17.82 -5.23 -4.32
C LYS A 13 -17.71 -5.41 -5.82
N VAL A 14 -18.48 -6.34 -6.37
CA VAL A 14 -18.67 -6.50 -7.81
C VAL A 14 -20.17 -6.56 -8.05
N GLU A 15 -20.65 -5.71 -8.95
CA GLU A 15 -22.06 -5.66 -9.35
C GLU A 15 -22.16 -5.59 -10.87
N GLY A 16 -23.35 -5.94 -11.40
CA GLY A 16 -23.63 -5.89 -12.83
C GLY A 16 -23.71 -7.28 -13.47
N GLU A 17 -23.54 -7.31 -14.78
CA GLU A 17 -23.74 -8.50 -15.61
C GLU A 17 -22.64 -8.63 -16.67
N SER A 18 -22.64 -9.74 -17.41
CA SER A 18 -21.66 -9.99 -18.45
C SER A 18 -21.62 -8.84 -19.46
N GLY A 19 -20.46 -8.20 -19.62
CA GLY A 19 -20.30 -7.04 -20.49
C GLY A 19 -20.45 -5.68 -19.80
N ASN A 20 -20.92 -5.65 -18.54
CA ASN A 20 -21.10 -4.41 -17.79
C ASN A 20 -21.00 -4.65 -16.27
N PHE A 21 -19.76 -4.66 -15.77
CA PHE A 21 -19.48 -4.76 -14.34
C PHE A 21 -19.13 -3.40 -13.74
N SER A 22 -19.46 -3.22 -12.47
CA SER A 22 -18.93 -2.15 -11.63
C SER A 22 -18.18 -2.79 -10.46
N VAL A 23 -16.98 -2.30 -10.16
CA VAL A 23 -16.09 -2.93 -9.18
C VAL A 23 -15.57 -1.89 -8.19
N ASP A 24 -16.00 -1.99 -6.94
CA ASP A 24 -15.46 -1.13 -5.90
C ASP A 24 -14.12 -1.69 -5.42
N ILE A 25 -13.06 -0.89 -5.54
CA ILE A 25 -11.70 -1.26 -5.14
C ILE A 25 -11.29 -0.36 -3.97
N LEU A 26 -10.98 -0.98 -2.83
CA LEU A 26 -10.37 -0.28 -1.70
C LEU A 26 -8.86 -0.23 -1.91
N LYS A 27 -8.31 0.97 -2.10
CA LYS A 27 -6.85 1.17 -2.06
C LYS A 27 -6.43 1.49 -0.64
N ARG A 28 -5.74 0.55 0.02
CA ARG A 28 -5.31 0.73 1.40
C ARG A 28 -4.23 1.83 1.47
N ALA A 29 -4.30 2.68 2.51
CA ALA A 29 -3.29 3.69 2.73
C ALA A 29 -1.93 3.06 3.08
N ARG A 30 -0.88 3.48 2.36
CA ARG A 30 0.50 3.15 2.70
C ARG A 30 1.08 4.07 3.76
N TYR A 31 0.42 5.21 4.03
CA TYR A 31 0.91 6.34 4.81
C TYR A 31 2.24 6.91 4.28
N VAL A 32 2.46 6.69 2.99
CA VAL A 32 3.62 7.13 2.22
C VAL A 32 3.10 7.59 0.86
N LYS A 33 3.49 8.79 0.45
CA LYS A 33 3.21 9.36 -0.87
C LYS A 33 4.00 8.56 -1.92
N GLU A 34 3.27 7.86 -2.78
CA GLU A 34 3.84 6.91 -3.75
C GLU A 34 4.69 7.60 -4.84
N ASP A 35 4.40 8.85 -5.14
CA ASP A 35 5.10 9.72 -6.10
C ASP A 35 6.41 10.30 -5.56
N GLU A 36 6.50 10.53 -4.25
CA GLU A 36 7.68 11.13 -3.61
C GLU A 36 8.66 10.08 -3.05
N CYS A 37 8.18 8.87 -2.76
CA CYS A 37 9.01 7.83 -2.15
C CYS A 37 9.98 7.22 -3.17
N ILE A 38 11.27 7.32 -2.88
CA ILE A 38 12.35 6.73 -3.70
C ILE A 38 12.90 5.41 -3.14
N ASN A 39 12.28 4.86 -2.09
CA ASN A 39 12.71 3.60 -1.45
C ASN A 39 14.17 3.57 -0.99
N CYS A 40 14.67 4.65 -0.38
CA CYS A 40 16.05 4.74 0.10
C CYS A 40 16.33 3.93 1.38
N GLY A 41 15.32 3.44 2.09
CA GLY A 41 15.50 2.58 3.27
C GLY A 41 15.72 3.30 4.61
N VAL A 42 16.14 4.56 4.62
CA VAL A 42 16.53 5.30 5.84
C VAL A 42 15.44 5.30 6.92
N CYS A 43 14.18 5.47 6.53
CA CYS A 43 13.05 5.44 7.45
C CYS A 43 12.89 4.09 8.17
N ALA A 44 13.16 2.97 7.48
CA ALA A 44 13.12 1.63 8.06
C ALA A 44 14.30 1.40 9.00
N GLU A 45 15.50 1.86 8.65
CA GLU A 45 16.69 1.74 9.52
C GLU A 45 16.49 2.40 10.88
N LYS A 46 15.84 3.58 10.89
CA LYS A 46 15.59 4.36 12.12
C LYS A 46 14.34 3.92 12.88
N CYS A 47 13.50 3.08 12.29
CA CYS A 47 12.29 2.61 12.95
C CYS A 47 12.64 1.69 14.15
N PRO A 48 12.22 2.01 15.39
CA PRO A 48 12.56 1.21 16.56
C PRO A 48 11.78 -0.12 16.61
N MET A 49 10.64 -0.20 15.92
CA MET A 49 9.77 -1.37 15.97
C MET A 49 10.38 -2.56 15.25
N ARG A 50 10.16 -3.76 15.80
CA ARG A 50 10.47 -5.04 15.17
C ARG A 50 9.21 -5.88 15.14
N VAL A 51 8.76 -6.22 13.95
CA VAL A 51 7.52 -6.95 13.66
C VAL A 51 7.89 -8.26 12.98
N ILE A 52 7.15 -9.33 13.24
CA ILE A 52 7.34 -10.60 12.53
C ILE A 52 7.13 -10.36 11.04
N ASP A 53 8.05 -10.86 10.21
CA ASP A 53 7.91 -10.72 8.76
C ASP A 53 7.09 -11.87 8.17
N GLU A 54 5.94 -11.54 7.61
CA GLU A 54 5.03 -12.49 6.97
C GLU A 54 5.59 -13.00 5.64
N PHE A 55 6.32 -12.17 4.90
CA PHE A 55 6.92 -12.55 3.62
C PHE A 55 7.95 -13.67 3.80
N ASP A 56 8.83 -13.51 4.78
CA ASP A 56 9.87 -14.49 5.12
C ASP A 56 9.39 -15.61 6.04
N ARG A 57 8.08 -15.91 6.03
CA ARG A 57 7.48 -17.00 6.82
C ARG A 57 7.89 -16.97 8.30
N GLN A 58 7.94 -15.77 8.88
CA GLN A 58 8.29 -15.51 10.28
C GLN A 58 9.73 -15.84 10.66
N LEU A 59 10.62 -16.08 9.68
CA LEU A 59 12.03 -16.41 9.92
C LEU A 59 12.89 -15.18 10.24
N ARG A 60 12.38 -13.97 9.99
CA ARG A 60 13.01 -12.72 10.41
C ARG A 60 12.02 -11.72 10.98
N LYS A 61 12.56 -10.63 11.51
CA LYS A 61 11.78 -9.46 11.91
C LYS A 61 11.98 -8.33 10.92
N ARG A 62 10.87 -7.78 10.40
CA ARG A 62 10.84 -6.51 9.67
C ARG A 62 10.62 -5.33 10.61
N ARG A 63 10.57 -4.13 10.05
CA ARG A 63 10.23 -2.88 10.76
C ARG A 63 8.75 -2.54 10.55
N ALA A 64 8.22 -1.59 11.31
CA ALA A 64 6.85 -1.13 11.12
C ALA A 64 6.68 -0.35 9.80
N ILE A 65 7.68 0.43 9.39
CA ILE A 65 7.78 0.93 8.02
C ILE A 65 8.70 0.01 7.22
N TYR A 66 8.22 -0.52 6.10
CA TYR A 66 8.88 -1.60 5.37
C TYR A 66 8.54 -1.58 3.88
N MET A 67 9.39 -2.19 3.08
CA MET A 67 9.05 -2.65 1.74
C MET A 67 8.72 -4.14 1.81
N TYR A 68 7.70 -4.59 1.07
CA TYR A 68 7.20 -5.97 1.16
C TYR A 68 8.29 -7.02 0.92
N TYR A 69 9.11 -6.83 -0.12
CA TYR A 69 10.37 -7.55 -0.36
C TYR A 69 11.27 -6.71 -1.27
N LEU A 70 12.56 -7.08 -1.39
CA LEU A 70 13.59 -6.29 -2.07
C LEU A 70 13.29 -5.92 -3.53
N GLN A 71 12.57 -6.78 -4.26
CA GLN A 71 12.22 -6.58 -5.66
C GLN A 71 10.71 -6.30 -5.83
N GLY A 72 10.06 -5.77 -4.78
CA GLY A 72 8.64 -5.44 -4.78
C GLY A 72 8.30 -4.34 -5.77
N VAL A 73 7.26 -4.55 -6.57
CA VAL A 73 6.72 -3.54 -7.49
C VAL A 73 5.28 -3.19 -7.06
N PRO A 74 4.96 -1.91 -6.82
CA PRO A 74 5.85 -0.75 -6.87
C PRO A 74 6.86 -0.76 -5.70
N ALA A 75 8.06 -0.25 -5.96
CA ALA A 75 9.14 -0.18 -4.97
C ALA A 75 8.89 1.00 -4.02
N ILE A 76 7.85 0.87 -3.17
CA ILE A 76 7.37 1.91 -2.27
C ILE A 76 7.27 1.36 -0.85
N MET A 77 7.68 2.17 0.11
CA MET A 77 7.55 1.88 1.53
C MET A 77 6.09 1.92 2.00
N THR A 78 5.76 1.08 2.97
CA THR A 78 4.44 1.04 3.61
C THR A 78 4.61 1.07 5.12
N ILE A 79 3.77 1.84 5.81
CA ILE A 79 3.67 1.79 7.27
C ILE A 79 2.57 0.83 7.67
N ASP A 80 2.95 -0.18 8.46
CA ASP A 80 2.04 -1.07 9.17
C ASP A 80 1.42 -0.33 10.36
N LYS A 81 0.14 0.02 10.24
CA LYS A 81 -0.61 0.75 11.26
C LYS A 81 -0.65 0.01 12.59
N ASP A 82 -0.84 -1.31 12.55
CA ASP A 82 -1.10 -2.13 13.73
C ASP A 82 0.14 -2.28 14.62
N ASN A 83 1.32 -2.11 14.02
CA ASN A 83 2.60 -2.21 14.73
C ASN A 83 3.37 -0.88 14.82
N CYS A 84 2.87 0.20 14.26
CA CYS A 84 3.53 1.50 14.31
C CYS A 84 3.24 2.23 15.64
N LEU A 85 4.28 2.74 16.29
CA LEU A 85 4.16 3.47 17.56
C LEU A 85 3.40 4.80 17.44
N TRP A 86 3.38 5.41 16.25
CA TRP A 86 2.52 6.57 16.00
C TRP A 86 1.04 6.18 16.13
N PHE A 87 0.60 5.18 15.37
CA PHE A 87 -0.80 4.81 15.31
C PHE A 87 -1.30 4.09 16.57
N THR A 88 -0.44 3.34 17.24
CA THR A 88 -0.83 2.56 18.44
C THR A 88 -0.69 3.36 19.75
N LYS A 89 0.29 4.26 19.85
CA LYS A 89 0.64 4.95 21.11
C LYS A 89 0.83 6.46 20.98
N ASN A 90 0.64 7.03 19.78
CA ASN A 90 0.85 8.45 19.50
C ASN A 90 2.26 8.96 19.90
N ALA A 91 3.28 8.10 19.80
CA ALA A 91 4.56 8.33 20.50
C ALA A 91 5.79 8.56 19.60
N CYS A 92 5.74 8.19 18.32
CA CYS A 92 6.93 8.17 17.46
C CYS A 92 6.66 8.76 16.08
N ARG A 93 7.53 9.65 15.60
CA ARG A 93 7.50 10.22 14.24
C ARG A 93 8.89 10.25 13.59
N ILE A 94 9.78 9.33 13.98
CA ILE A 94 11.18 9.36 13.52
C ILE A 94 11.30 9.19 12.00
N CYS A 95 10.47 8.33 11.39
CA CYS A 95 10.48 8.10 9.96
C CYS A 95 10.11 9.35 9.14
N GLU A 96 9.17 10.16 9.63
CA GLU A 96 8.80 11.46 9.05
C GLU A 96 9.98 12.43 9.12
N LYS A 97 10.61 12.55 10.30
CA LYS A 97 11.75 13.47 10.51
C LYS A 97 13.00 13.17 9.68
N VAL A 98 13.23 11.90 9.34
CA VAL A 98 14.44 11.48 8.58
C VAL A 98 14.17 11.33 7.08
N CYS A 99 12.94 11.54 6.63
CA CYS A 99 12.59 11.43 5.22
C CYS A 99 12.85 12.77 4.52
N GLU A 100 13.96 12.88 3.80
CA GLU A 100 14.33 14.09 3.04
C GLU A 100 13.32 14.44 1.92
N ARG A 101 12.55 13.45 1.46
CA ARG A 101 11.51 13.61 0.43
C ARG A 101 10.15 14.01 0.97
N GLU A 102 10.00 14.12 2.30
CA GLU A 102 8.71 14.44 2.94
C GLU A 102 7.55 13.50 2.47
N ALA A 103 7.92 12.26 2.19
CA ALA A 103 7.02 11.25 1.62
C ALA A 103 6.16 10.58 2.69
N ILE A 104 6.47 10.70 3.98
CA ILE A 104 5.68 10.12 5.06
C ILE A 104 4.45 10.99 5.32
N ASP A 105 3.27 10.37 5.35
CA ASP A 105 2.01 11.07 5.61
C ASP A 105 1.11 10.18 6.46
N PHE A 106 1.06 10.49 7.76
CA PHE A 106 0.25 9.74 8.72
C PHE A 106 -1.25 10.05 8.66
N GLU A 107 -1.62 11.17 8.03
CA GLU A 107 -3.00 11.58 7.84
C GLU A 107 -3.57 11.05 6.52
N PHE A 108 -2.74 10.39 5.71
CA PHE A 108 -3.18 9.78 4.47
C PHE A 108 -4.23 8.70 4.74
N PHE A 109 -5.48 8.97 4.38
CA PHE A 109 -6.57 8.02 4.52
C PHE A 109 -6.66 7.08 3.31
N SER A 110 -7.11 5.84 3.56
CA SER A 110 -7.44 4.90 2.50
C SER A 110 -8.49 5.55 1.60
N LYS A 111 -8.16 5.72 0.33
CA LYS A 111 -9.11 6.24 -0.65
C LYS A 111 -10.02 5.08 -1.06
N PHE A 112 -11.32 5.36 -1.18
CA PHE A 112 -12.26 4.53 -1.93
C PHE A 112 -12.33 5.09 -3.34
N PRO A 113 -11.43 4.72 -4.27
CA PRO A 113 -11.74 4.89 -5.67
C PRO A 113 -12.84 3.88 -6.00
N SER A 114 -14.11 4.29 -5.92
CA SER A 114 -15.17 3.59 -6.62
C SER A 114 -14.83 3.65 -8.11
N LEU A 115 -14.37 2.53 -8.65
CA LEU A 115 -13.93 2.40 -10.03
C LEU A 115 -15.01 1.65 -10.79
N ILE A 116 -15.82 2.37 -11.55
CA ILE A 116 -16.74 1.73 -12.51
C ILE A 116 -15.87 1.19 -13.65
N ILE A 117 -15.52 -0.09 -13.60
CA ILE A 117 -14.77 -0.75 -14.67
C ILE A 117 -15.76 -1.39 -15.64
N ASN A 118 -16.23 -0.62 -16.62
CA ASN A 118 -17.08 -1.13 -17.70
C ASN A 118 -16.31 -2.14 -18.57
N PHE A 119 -16.36 -3.41 -18.21
CA PHE A 119 -15.83 -4.49 -19.04
C PHE A 119 -16.80 -4.82 -20.18
N ASN A 120 -16.70 -4.13 -21.32
CA ASN A 120 -17.34 -4.59 -22.55
C ASN A 120 -16.65 -5.87 -23.05
N PHE A 121 -17.03 -7.01 -22.48
CA PHE A 121 -16.77 -8.31 -23.08
C PHE A 121 -17.65 -8.39 -24.34
N TYR A 122 -17.08 -8.01 -25.48
CA TYR A 122 -17.60 -8.48 -26.77
C TYR A 122 -17.40 -10.01 -26.77
N TYR A 123 -18.44 -10.72 -26.32
CA TYR A 123 -18.61 -12.12 -26.66
C TYR A 123 -18.71 -12.19 -28.19
N ASN A 124 -17.58 -12.34 -28.86
CA ASN A 124 -17.57 -12.92 -30.19
C ASN A 124 -18.12 -14.33 -30.02
N LYS A 125 -19.43 -14.47 -30.23
CA LYS A 125 -20.05 -15.75 -30.57
C LYS A 125 -19.25 -16.30 -31.76
N VAL A 126 -18.46 -17.33 -31.49
CA VAL A 126 -18.02 -18.27 -32.52
C VAL A 126 -19.21 -19.16 -32.84
#